data_AF-A0A536CDT0-F1
#
_entry.id   AF-A0A536CDT0-F1
#
_cell.length_a   1.000
_cell.length_b   1.000
_cell.length_c   1.000
_cell.angle_alpha   90.00
_cell.angle_beta   90.00
_cell.angle_gamma   90.00
#
_symmetry.space_group_name_H-M   'P 1'
#
loop_
_entity.id
_entity.type
_entity.pdbx_description
1 polymer ?
#
loop_
_entity_poly.entity_id
_entity_poly.type
_entity_poly.pdbx_seq_one_letter_code
_entity_poly.pdbx_strand_id
1 'polypeptide(L)'
;MPLGTSAAITGFLSAFRRLMRGGFTYPLDGGPVRVPGGEYFVLGDNRPVSADSHLGWFVPTGDMLGQAMPLPVIFPSLPILASA
;
A
#
# COMPACT_ATOMS: atom_id res chain seq x y z
N MET A 1 -27.45 31.21 7.30
CA MET A 1 -27.14 29.82 7.72
C MET A 1 -26.81 29.00 6.47
N PRO A 2 -25.56 28.52 6.27
CA PRO A 2 -25.29 27.56 5.21
C PRO A 2 -24.84 26.21 5.81
N LEU A 3 -25.80 25.32 6.07
CA LEU A 3 -25.55 23.89 6.21
C LEU A 3 -26.05 23.24 4.91
N GLY A 4 -25.16 22.89 3.99
CA GLY A 4 -25.56 22.19 2.77
C GLY A 4 -24.42 21.49 2.06
N THR A 5 -23.27 22.15 1.94
CA THR A 5 -22.17 21.64 1.11
C THR A 5 -21.09 20.90 1.91
N SER A 6 -20.82 21.30 3.15
CA SER A 6 -19.75 20.70 3.98
C SER A 6 -20.10 19.29 4.49
N ALA A 7 -21.33 19.06 4.96
CA ALA A 7 -21.74 17.76 5.50
C ALA A 7 -21.79 16.65 4.42
N ALA A 8 -22.21 16.99 3.20
CA ALA A 8 -22.25 16.05 2.08
C ALA A 8 -20.85 15.63 1.63
N ILE A 9 -19.90 16.58 1.54
CA ILE A 9 -18.50 16.30 1.23
C ILE A 9 -17.86 15.47 2.34
N THR A 10 -18.08 15.82 3.61
CA THR A 10 -17.58 15.02 4.75
C THR A 10 -18.17 13.60 4.76
N GLY A 11 -19.44 13.44 4.42
CA GLY A 11 -20.11 12.13 4.31
C GLY A 11 -19.54 11.27 3.17
N PHE A 12 -19.33 11.86 1.99
CA PHE A 12 -18.70 11.17 0.88
C PHE A 12 -17.25 10.77 1.19
N LEU A 13 -16.45 11.67 1.75
CA LEU A 13 -15.06 11.39 2.10
C LEU A 13 -14.92 10.33 3.20
N SER A 14 -15.84 10.30 4.16
CA SER A 14 -15.86 9.28 5.21
C SER A 14 -16.30 7.91 4.68
N ALA A 15 -17.31 7.86 3.80
CA ALA A 15 -17.71 6.65 3.09
C ALA A 15 -16.60 6.13 2.16
N PHE A 16 -15.97 7.02 1.39
CA PHE A 16 -14.84 6.70 0.52
C PHE A 16 -13.63 6.19 1.33
N ARG A 17 -13.27 6.85 2.43
CA ARG A 17 -12.22 6.38 3.35
C ARG A 17 -12.55 5.02 3.98
N ARG A 18 -13.82 4.69 4.16
CA ARG A 18 -14.25 3.39 4.66
C ARG A 18 -14.16 2.31 3.57
N LEU A 19 -14.50 2.67 2.33
CA LEU A 19 -14.38 1.80 1.16
C LEU A 19 -12.92 1.49 0.80
N MET A 20 -12.04 2.49 0.95
CA MET A 20 -10.59 2.35 0.74
C MET A 20 -9.85 1.66 1.91
N ARG A 21 -10.58 1.25 2.96
CA ARG A 21 -10.04 0.57 4.16
C ARG A 21 -10.24 -0.96 4.10
N GLY A 22 -10.18 -1.56 2.91
CA GLY A 22 -10.05 -3.01 2.79
C GLY A 22 -8.75 -3.45 3.48
N GLY A 23 -8.86 -4.14 4.61
CA GLY A 23 -7.70 -4.69 5.31
C GLY A 23 -7.26 -5.98 4.62
N PHE A 24 -6.00 -6.05 4.22
CA PHE A 24 -5.36 -7.30 3.80
C PHE A 24 -4.86 -7.99 5.06
N THR A 25 -5.71 -8.83 5.64
CA THR A 25 -5.32 -9.61 6.82
C THR A 25 -4.57 -10.83 6.32
N TYR A 26 -3.30 -10.92 6.67
CA TYR A 26 -2.51 -12.13 6.54
C TYR A 26 -2.14 -12.63 7.93
N PRO A 27 -2.22 -13.94 8.16
CA PRO A 27 -2.76 -14.99 7.29
C PRO A 27 -4.29 -14.90 7.21
N LEU A 28 -4.90 -15.67 6.31
CA LEU A 28 -6.34 -15.62 6.04
C LEU A 28 -7.21 -15.91 7.27
N ASP A 29 -6.67 -16.63 8.25
CA ASP A 29 -7.30 -16.94 9.52
C ASP A 29 -7.09 -15.84 10.59
N GLY A 30 -6.31 -14.81 10.29
CA GLY A 30 -5.99 -13.71 11.19
C GLY A 30 -5.05 -14.08 12.35
N GLY A 31 -4.50 -15.30 12.36
CA GLY A 31 -3.59 -15.75 13.40
C GLY A 31 -2.15 -15.23 13.19
N PRO A 32 -1.31 -15.09 14.22
CA PRO A 32 0.09 -14.76 14.00
C PRO A 32 0.82 -15.92 13.29
N VAL A 33 1.56 -15.62 12.22
CA VAL A 33 2.49 -16.58 11.59
C VAL A 33 3.92 -16.31 12.02
N ARG A 34 4.62 -17.37 12.42
CA ARG A 34 6.05 -17.33 12.72
C ARG A 34 6.84 -17.53 11.43
N VAL A 35 7.66 -16.54 11.10
CA VAL A 35 8.61 -16.64 9.98
C VAL A 35 9.71 -17.65 10.31
N PRO A 36 10.05 -18.59 9.42
CA PRO A 36 11.16 -19.51 9.62
C PRO A 36 12.51 -18.79 9.77
N GLY A 37 13.47 -19.48 10.39
CA GLY A 37 14.83 -18.94 10.51
C GLY A 37 15.49 -18.81 9.13
N GLY A 38 16.13 -17.67 8.88
CA GLY A 38 16.77 -17.40 7.60
C GLY A 38 15.80 -17.01 6.48
N GLU A 39 14.54 -16.73 6.80
CA GLU A 39 13.54 -16.26 5.85
C GLU A 39 12.95 -14.91 6.27
N TYR A 40 12.27 -14.25 5.34
CA TYR A 40 11.62 -12.97 5.53
C TYR A 40 10.19 -12.98 5.02
N PHE A 41 9.32 -12.31 5.77
CA PHE A 41 7.98 -11.97 5.35
C PHE A 41 7.99 -10.55 4.77
N VAL A 42 7.75 -10.42 3.46
CA VAL A 42 7.86 -9.14 2.73
C VAL A 42 6.49 -8.70 2.23
N LEU A 43 6.27 -7.39 2.23
CA LEU A 43 5.00 -6.81 1.82
C LEU A 43 5.26 -5.57 0.95
N GLY A 44 4.51 -5.45 -0.15
CA GLY A 44 4.53 -4.26 -0.98
C GLY A 44 3.66 -3.14 -0.40
N ASP A 45 4.03 -1.89 -0.66
CA ASP A 45 3.24 -0.74 -0.19
C ASP A 45 1.87 -0.64 -0.87
N ASN A 46 1.78 -1.06 -2.14
CA ASN A 46 0.53 -1.11 -2.88
C ASN A 46 -0.27 -2.38 -2.55
N ARG A 47 -0.68 -2.47 -1.28
CA ARG A 47 -1.26 -3.66 -0.64
C ARG A 47 -2.35 -4.36 -1.46
N PRO A 48 -3.32 -3.66 -2.09
CA PRO A 48 -4.40 -4.35 -2.81
C PRO A 48 -4.00 -5.14 -4.05
N VAL A 49 -2.83 -4.85 -4.62
CA VAL A 49 -2.42 -5.42 -5.92
C VAL A 49 -1.00 -5.98 -5.88
N SER A 50 -0.37 -6.07 -4.71
CA SER A 50 0.96 -6.63 -4.58
C SER A 50 0.90 -8.17 -4.55
N ALA A 51 1.78 -8.82 -5.30
CA ALA A 51 2.00 -10.26 -5.20
C ALA A 51 3.22 -10.50 -4.29
N ASP A 52 2.97 -10.61 -3.00
CA ASP A 52 4.00 -10.70 -1.96
C ASP A 52 3.71 -11.83 -0.95
N SER A 53 4.39 -11.84 0.19
CA SER A 53 4.30 -12.94 1.16
C SER A 53 2.89 -13.19 1.72
N HIS A 54 1.96 -12.23 1.60
CA HIS A 54 0.58 -12.47 2.01
C HIS A 54 -0.13 -13.55 1.17
N LEU A 55 0.45 -13.96 0.03
CA LEU A 55 -0.04 -15.05 -0.79
C LEU A 55 0.44 -16.44 -0.31
N GLY A 56 1.23 -16.50 0.77
CA GLY A 56 1.57 -17.76 1.45
C GLY A 56 3.00 -18.27 1.23
N TRP A 57 3.96 -17.38 0.98
CA TRP A 57 5.37 -17.75 0.78
C TRP A 57 6.32 -16.75 1.45
N PHE A 58 7.55 -17.19 1.75
CA PHE A 58 8.60 -16.39 2.35
C PHE A 58 9.81 -16.22 1.41
N VAL A 59 10.65 -15.23 1.69
CA VAL A 59 11.88 -14.97 0.94
C VAL A 59 13.10 -15.50 1.71
N PRO A 60 13.88 -16.44 1.16
CA PRO A 60 15.14 -16.86 1.74
C PRO A 60 16.15 -15.70 1.84
N THR A 61 16.93 -15.65 2.92
CA THR A 61 18.00 -14.65 3.08
C THR A 61 19.02 -14.70 1.95
N GLY A 62 19.25 -15.89 1.37
CA GLY A 62 20.17 -16.08 0.24
C GLY A 62 19.76 -15.36 -1.04
N ASP A 63 18.47 -15.03 -1.18
CA ASP A 63 17.93 -14.31 -2.34
C ASP A 63 17.98 -12.77 -2.16
N MET A 64 18.42 -12.30 -0.98
CA MET A 64 18.52 -10.87 -0.70
C MET A 64 19.76 -10.25 -1.33
N LEU A 65 19.54 -9.34 -2.27
CA LEU A 65 20.63 -8.57 -2.92
C LEU A 65 21.09 -7.37 -2.09
N GLY A 66 20.18 -6.70 -1.37
CA GLY A 66 20.50 -5.52 -0.57
C GLY A 66 19.30 -4.58 -0.35
N GLN A 67 19.55 -3.44 0.31
CA GLN A 67 18.54 -2.42 0.55
C GLN A 67 18.40 -1.47 -0.64
N ALA A 68 17.15 -1.19 -1.05
CA ALA A 68 16.88 -0.17 -2.04
C ALA A 68 17.27 1.23 -1.51
N MET A 69 18.04 1.97 -2.31
CA MET A 69 18.39 3.36 -2.02
C MET A 69 17.45 4.30 -2.78
N PRO A 70 17.15 5.50 -2.24
CA PRO A 70 16.39 6.51 -2.97
C PRO A 70 17.01 6.78 -4.33
N LEU A 71 16.17 6.91 -5.35
CA LEU A 71 16.64 7.25 -6.69
C LEU A 71 17.27 8.66 -6.67
N PRO A 72 18.48 8.84 -7.22
CA PRO A 72 19.14 10.15 -7.28
C PRO A 72 18.49 11.10 -8.29
N VAL A 73 17.59 10.58 -9.13
CA VAL A 73 16.89 11.35 -10.17
C VAL A 73 15.41 11.32 -9.88
N ILE A 74 14.86 12.49 -9.55
CA ILE A 74 13.42 12.74 -9.66
C ILE A 74 13.22 13.24 -11.09
N PHE A 75 12.63 12.41 -11.95
CA PHE A 75 12.20 12.91 -13.26
C PHE A 75 11.17 14.02 -13.02
N PRO A 76 11.43 15.28 -13.42
CA PRO A 76 10.40 16.29 -13.35
C PRO A 76 9.27 15.82 -14.26
N SER A 77 8.09 15.60 -13.67
CA SER A 77 6.86 15.39 -14.41
C SER A 77 6.80 16.40 -15.55
N LEU A 78 6.57 15.92 -16.78
CA LEU A 78 6.33 16.74 -17.97
C LEU A 78 5.50 17.98 -17.57
N PRO A 79 5.89 19.20 -17.97
CA PRO A 79 4.96 20.31 -17.85
C PRO A 79 3.73 19.91 -18.65
N ILE A 80 2.62 19.64 -17.95
CA ILE A 80 1.32 19.66 -18.60
C ILE A 80 1.25 21.07 -19.15
N LEU A 81 1.42 21.20 -20.47
CA LEU A 81 1.11 22.43 -21.19
C LEU A 81 -0.34 22.72 -20.83
N ALA A 82 -0.53 23.63 -19.88
CA ALA A 82 -1.76 24.38 -19.77
C ALA A 82 -1.84 25.17 -21.09
N SER A 83 -2.44 24.57 -22.10
CA SER A 83 -3.01 25.30 -23.21
C SER A 83 -4.16 26.11 -22.62
N ALA A 84 -3.87 27.36 -22.29
CA ALA A 84 -4.84 28.43 -22.09
C ALA A 84 -4.69 29.40 -23.26
#